data_AF-A0A6L6C4A5-F1
#
_entry.id   AF-A0A6L6C4A5-F1
#
_cell.length_a   1.000
_cell.length_b   1.000
_cell.length_c   1.000
_cell.angle_alpha   90.00
_cell.angle_beta   90.00
_cell.angle_gamma   90.00
#
_symmetry.space_group_name_H-M   'P 1'
#
loop_
_entity.id
_entity.type
_entity.pdbx_description
1 polymer ?
#
loop_
_entity_poly.entity_id
_entity_poly.type
_entity_poly.pdbx_seq_one_letter_code
_entity_poly.pdbx_strand_id
1 'polypeptide(L)' 'MSHTKPLVEDFATDFDHADPQWVNNPYPIWEDLRTRCPVAHTDRYGGAWFPATHEL' A
#
# COMPACT_ATOMS: atom_id res chain seq x y z
N MET A 1 12.62 -19.17 11.15
CA MET A 1 12.67 -17.73 10.79
C MET A 1 11.27 -17.32 10.38
N SER A 2 10.54 -16.59 11.22
CA SER A 2 9.22 -16.08 10.82
C SER A 2 9.45 -15.04 9.72
N HIS A 3 8.93 -15.30 8.52
CA HIS A 3 9.05 -14.38 7.38
C HIS A 3 7.96 -13.30 7.44
N THR A 4 7.72 -12.75 8.63
CA THR A 4 6.69 -11.73 8.81
C THR A 4 7.35 -10.37 8.62
N LYS A 5 7.00 -9.67 7.55
CA LYS A 5 7.42 -8.29 7.35
C LYS A 5 6.80 -7.39 8.45
N PRO A 6 7.44 -6.27 8.82
CA PRO A 6 6.83 -5.29 9.70
C PRO A 6 5.51 -4.77 9.14
N LEU A 7 4.58 -4.42 10.03
CA LEU A 7 3.33 -3.76 9.66
C LEU A 7 3.62 -2.42 8.97
N VAL A 8 2.73 -2.03 8.06
CA VAL A 8 2.84 -0.77 7.33
C VAL A 8 2.32 0.39 8.18
N GLU A 9 3.16 1.41 8.38
CA GLU A 9 2.78 2.64 9.07
C GLU A 9 2.19 3.69 8.11
N ASP A 10 2.78 3.82 6.91
CA ASP A 10 2.29 4.70 5.84
C ASP A 10 2.26 3.96 4.49
N PHE A 11 1.04 3.68 4.01
CA PHE A 11 0.81 3.03 2.73
C PHE A 11 1.19 3.90 1.51
N ALA A 12 1.43 5.21 1.66
CA ALA A 12 1.91 6.04 0.55
C ALA A 12 3.38 5.77 0.21
N THR A 13 4.19 5.37 1.20
CA THR A 13 5.65 5.23 1.06
C THR A 13 6.16 3.82 1.27
N ASP A 14 5.36 2.92 1.86
CA ASP A 14 5.76 1.54 2.10
C ASP A 14 4.57 0.57 2.01
N PHE A 15 3.73 0.70 0.99
CA PHE A 15 2.57 -0.18 0.86
C PHE A 15 2.95 -1.67 0.86
N ASP A 16 2.09 -2.48 1.47
CA ASP A 16 2.19 -3.93 1.42
C ASP A 16 0.78 -4.52 1.27
N HIS A 17 0.49 -5.09 0.10
CA HIS A 17 -0.81 -5.69 -0.19
C HIS A 17 -1.07 -6.98 0.62
N ALA A 18 -0.04 -7.54 1.25
CA ALA A 18 -0.13 -8.66 2.17
C ALA A 18 -0.23 -8.22 3.65
N ASP A 19 -0.16 -6.91 3.94
CA ASP A 19 -0.37 -6.40 5.29
C ASP A 19 -1.80 -6.73 5.78
N PRO A 20 -1.98 -7.18 7.03
CA PRO A 20 -3.30 -7.49 7.56
C PRO A 20 -4.30 -6.32 7.47
N GLN A 21 -3.87 -5.06 7.59
CA GLN A 21 -4.74 -3.89 7.43
C GLN A 21 -5.27 -3.81 5.99
N TRP A 22 -4.40 -4.05 5.00
CA TRP A 22 -4.78 -4.10 3.59
C TRP A 22 -5.69 -5.29 3.28
N VAL A 23 -5.33 -6.48 3.75
CA VAL A 23 -6.09 -7.71 3.51
C VAL A 23 -7.50 -7.63 4.11
N ASN A 24 -7.63 -7.07 5.32
CA ASN A 24 -8.90 -7.00 6.02
C ASN A 24 -9.84 -5.93 5.46
N ASN A 25 -9.33 -4.74 5.13
CA ASN A 25 -10.14 -3.65 4.57
C ASN A 25 -9.28 -2.67 3.76
N PRO A 26 -9.10 -2.89 2.45
CA PRO A 26 -8.24 -2.03 1.64
C PRO A 26 -8.91 -0.70 1.25
N TYR A 27 -10.23 -0.58 1.32
CA TYR A 27 -10.95 0.57 0.75
C TYR A 27 -10.56 1.92 1.39
N PRO A 28 -10.45 2.06 2.73
CA PRO A 28 -10.00 3.31 3.33
C PRO A 28 -8.56 3.68 2.93
N ILE A 29 -7.70 2.68 2.70
CA ILE A 29 -6.32 2.92 2.24
C ILE A 29 -6.34 3.47 0.81
N TRP A 30 -7.11 2.85 -0.09
CA TRP A 30 -7.28 3.37 -1.45
C TRP A 30 -7.89 4.78 -1.47
N GLU A 31 -8.85 5.07 -0.59
CA GLU A 31 -9.46 6.39 -0.47
C GLU A 31 -8.42 7.44 -0.03
N ASP A 32 -7.65 7.16 1.02
CA ASP A 32 -6.53 8.02 1.45
C ASP A 32 -5.54 8.26 0.31
N LEU A 33 -5.05 7.20 -0.34
CA LEU A 33 -4.08 7.31 -1.42
C LEU A 33 -4.61 8.14 -2.60
N ARG A 34 -5.87 7.95 -3.02
CA ARG A 34 -6.47 8.78 -4.08
C ARG A 34 -6.52 10.26 -3.73
N THR A 35 -6.56 10.61 -2.44
CA THR A 35 -6.60 12.02 -1.99
C THR A 35 -5.21 12.66 -1.92
N ARG A 36 -4.15 11.92 -1.56
CA ARG A 36 -2.83 12.51 -1.27
C ARG A 36 -1.64 11.87 -1.99
N CYS A 37 -1.79 10.69 -2.58
CA CYS A 37 -0.72 9.91 -3.19
C CYS A 37 -1.25 9.10 -4.40
N PRO A 38 -1.38 9.73 -5.58
CA PRO A 38 -1.98 9.07 -6.76
C PRO A 38 -1.15 7.88 -7.26
N VAL A 39 0.14 7.81 -6.91
CA VAL A 39 1.01 6.65 -7.16
C VAL A 39 1.90 6.43 -5.93
N ALA A 40 1.64 5.34 -5.19
CA ALA A 40 2.46 4.94 -4.05
C ALA A 40 3.67 4.11 -4.49
N HIS A 41 4.75 4.14 -3.70
CA HIS A 41 5.94 3.32 -3.90
C HIS A 41 6.23 2.48 -2.64
N THR A 42 6.85 1.32 -2.81
CA THR A 42 7.44 0.53 -1.71
C THR A 42 8.75 -0.07 -2.17
N ASP A 43 9.73 -0.18 -1.26
CA ASP A 43 10.96 -0.94 -1.48
C ASP A 43 10.77 -2.45 -1.21
N ARG A 44 9.62 -2.85 -0.65
CA ARG A 44 9.28 -4.27 -0.46
C ARG A 44 9.24 -4.98 -1.80
N TYR A 45 9.44 -6.29 -1.76
CA TYR A 45 9.39 -7.16 -2.95
C TYR A 45 10.42 -6.80 -4.04
N GLY A 46 11.46 -6.03 -3.71
CA GLY A 46 12.46 -5.55 -4.68
C GLY A 46 12.05 -4.27 -5.41
N GLY A 47 11.03 -3.55 -4.89
CA GLY A 47 10.50 -2.33 -5.48
C GLY A 47 9.17 -2.57 -6.18
N ALA A 48 8.15 -1.77 -5.86
CA ALA A 48 6.88 -1.78 -6.57
C ALA A 48 6.21 -0.40 -6.58
N TRP A 49 5.42 -0.15 -7.63
CA TRP A 49 4.64 1.08 -7.79
C TRP A 49 3.16 0.72 -7.88
N PHE A 50 2.33 1.54 -7.23
CA PHE A 50 0.90 1.30 -7.11
C PHE A 50 0.09 2.57 -7.49
N PRO A 51 -0.43 2.65 -8.73
CA PRO A 51 -1.33 3.72 -9.14
C PRO A 51 -2.71 3.56 -8.47
N ALA A 52 -3.14 4.57 -7.72
CA ALA A 52 -4.37 4.55 -6.94
C ALA A 52 -5.59 5.13 -7.69
N THR A 53 -5.37 5.88 -8.76
CA THR A 53 -6.40 6.55 -9.57
C THR A 53 -6.56 5.91 -10.95
N HIS A 54 -7.71 6.16 -11.59
CA HIS A 54 -7.96 5.82 -12.99
C HIS A 54 -8.78 6.92 -13.65
N GLU A 55 -8.72 7.02 -14.97
CA GLU A 55 -9.66 7.83 -15.76
C GLU A 55 -10.96 7.04 -15.99
N LEU A 56 -12.09 7.73 -16.18
CA LEU A 56 -13.40 7.12 -16.49
C LEU A 56 -13.62 6.96 -17.99
#